data_AF-A0AAD8KPY9-F1
#
_entry.id   AF-A0AAD8KPY9-F1
#
_cell.length_a   1.000
_cell.length_b   1.000
_cell.length_c   1.000
_cell.angle_alpha   90.00
_cell.angle_beta   90.00
_cell.angle_gamma   90.00
#
_symmetry.space_group_name_H-M   'P 1'
#
loop_
_entity.id
_entity.type
_entity.pdbx_description
1 polymer ?
#
loop_
_entity_poly.entity_id
_entity_poly.type
_entity_poly.pdbx_seq_one_letter_code
_entity_poly.pdbx_strand_id
1 'polypeptide(L)'
;MHGYSRLGRPNGPSPSPPSSPRQRRHKGGGGFRGGATPGGGVDIKLQSFIERWVYMVISAVYRRRGVLLFAPLLYVSAMLLYMGTMGGFDFTSKNTTANSHPPLGSLYRSPQVFQHLWPYIEAENNNRTNDLMMNVWNMKLRQSWKPCSNFQNSQAVPELPKSNGFLIIEANGGLNQQRLSICDAVAVAGLLNATLVIPIFHLNSVWRDSSKFGDIFDEEFFIYALRNHVNVVRSLPQDILERFDNNISNIVNLRVKGWSSPTYYLQKVLPKLMELGAVRIAPFSNRLAHAVPSEIQGLRCLSNFGALRFSEPIRTLAAKMVDKMIRNASSSGGKYISVHLRFEEDMVAFSCCVYDGGEEEQQEMDIARERSWRGKFRKKNRIIRPGANRMDGKCPLTPLEVGMMLRGMGFDNNTSVYVAAGKIYKAEKYMAPLKQMFPRLETKDTLASPEELAPFMGYSSRLAALDYTICLYSEVFVTTQGGNFPHFLIGHRRYSYEGHAKTIIPDKRKLAQLFDSPHIRWESFQRQLREMLHHSDVKGSEVRKPSASLFTYPMPDCMCKQTSAKNSTRLTR
;
A
#
# COMPACT_ATOMS: atom_id res chain seq x y z
N MET A 1 21.29 18.58 4.75
CA MET A 1 20.38 18.45 5.91
C MET A 1 19.03 18.01 5.37
N HIS A 2 18.54 16.81 5.73
CA HIS A 2 17.29 16.26 5.17
C HIS A 2 16.29 15.91 6.26
N GLY A 3 15.06 16.38 6.05
CA GLY A 3 13.90 16.10 6.89
C GLY A 3 13.52 14.62 6.87
N TYR A 4 13.26 14.08 8.06
CA TYR A 4 12.84 12.72 8.32
C TYR A 4 11.53 12.37 7.59
N SER A 5 11.62 11.55 6.54
CA SER A 5 10.49 10.76 6.05
C SER A 5 10.48 9.42 6.81
N ARG A 6 9.65 9.33 7.87
CA ARG A 6 9.32 8.06 8.51
C ARG A 6 8.29 7.33 7.64
N LEU A 7 8.74 6.36 6.85
CA LEU A 7 7.90 5.27 6.39
C LEU A 7 7.78 4.24 7.52
N GLY A 8 6.53 3.98 7.93
CA GLY A 8 6.18 3.09 9.03
C GLY A 8 6.57 1.63 8.76
N ARG A 9 6.96 0.95 9.85
CA ARG A 9 7.08 -0.51 9.92
C ARG A 9 5.68 -1.10 10.16
N PRO A 10 5.28 -2.21 9.52
CA PRO A 10 4.25 -3.08 10.04
C PRO A 10 4.92 -4.16 10.92
N ASN A 11 4.56 -4.22 12.21
CA ASN A 11 4.54 -5.44 13.04
C ASN A 11 4.15 -5.07 14.48
N GLY A 12 3.04 -5.64 14.96
CA GLY A 12 2.62 -5.66 16.37
C GLY A 12 1.10 -5.65 16.52
N PRO A 13 0.49 -6.61 17.24
CA PRO A 13 -0.96 -6.77 17.33
C PRO A 13 -1.59 -5.70 18.25
N SER A 14 -2.84 -5.36 17.94
CA SER A 14 -3.68 -4.39 18.66
C SER A 14 -3.89 -4.75 20.14
N PRO A 15 -3.80 -3.79 21.08
CA PRO A 15 -4.46 -3.89 22.36
C PRO A 15 -5.83 -3.17 22.33
N SER A 16 -6.82 -3.79 22.97
CA SER A 16 -8.17 -3.29 23.25
C SER A 16 -8.17 -1.97 24.07
N PRO A 17 -9.27 -1.19 24.09
CA PRO A 17 -9.25 0.21 24.47
C PRO A 17 -9.30 0.44 25.99
N PRO A 18 -8.74 1.55 26.51
CA PRO A 18 -8.91 1.95 27.90
C PRO A 18 -10.18 2.78 28.12
N SER A 19 -10.81 2.56 29.28
CA SER A 19 -11.97 3.28 29.81
C SER A 19 -11.66 4.74 30.19
N SER A 20 -12.69 5.58 30.07
CA SER A 20 -12.73 7.02 30.35
C SER A 20 -12.53 7.38 31.85
N PRO A 21 -12.31 8.67 32.20
CA PRO A 21 -11.49 9.08 33.35
C PRO A 21 -12.22 9.25 34.68
N ARG A 22 -11.44 9.07 35.76
CA ARG A 22 -11.79 9.34 37.17
C ARG A 22 -12.05 10.82 37.44
N GLN A 23 -13.19 11.12 38.05
CA GLN A 23 -13.41 12.35 38.82
C GLN A 23 -12.75 12.24 40.21
N ARG A 24 -12.10 13.34 40.61
CA ARG A 24 -11.59 13.62 41.97
C ARG A 24 -12.73 14.15 42.84
N ARG A 25 -12.80 13.76 44.12
CA ARG A 25 -12.79 14.73 45.25
C ARG A 25 -12.55 14.05 46.61
N HIS A 26 -12.21 14.92 47.55
CA HIS A 26 -11.40 14.76 48.75
C HIS A 26 -12.19 14.49 50.04
N LYS A 27 -11.44 13.96 51.03
CA LYS A 27 -11.44 14.24 52.48
C LYS A 27 -12.70 13.92 53.32
N GLY A 28 -12.51 12.93 54.20
CA GLY A 28 -12.30 13.19 55.64
C GLY A 28 -13.52 13.10 56.56
N GLY A 29 -13.33 12.45 57.70
CA GLY A 29 -14.22 12.53 58.88
C GLY A 29 -14.55 11.17 59.46
N GLY A 30 -14.02 10.88 60.65
CA GLY A 30 -14.26 9.65 61.40
C GLY A 30 -15.63 9.60 62.07
N GLY A 31 -15.90 8.51 62.77
CA GLY A 31 -17.08 8.41 63.63
C GLY A 31 -17.50 6.98 63.92
N PHE A 32 -17.44 6.64 65.20
CA PHE A 32 -17.79 5.38 65.86
C PHE A 32 -19.29 4.97 65.80
N ARG A 33 -19.51 3.74 66.28
CA ARG A 33 -20.77 3.06 66.71
C ARG A 33 -21.44 2.25 65.60
N GLY A 34 -21.86 1.01 65.80
CA GLY A 34 -22.16 0.24 67.02
C GLY A 34 -23.44 -0.53 66.73
N GLY A 35 -23.43 -1.87 66.86
CA GLY A 35 -24.60 -2.69 66.56
C GLY A 35 -24.31 -4.20 66.54
N ALA A 36 -24.13 -4.77 67.73
CA ALA A 36 -24.45 -6.17 68.07
C ALA A 36 -25.96 -6.43 67.77
N THR A 37 -26.52 -7.60 67.45
CA THR A 37 -26.28 -9.05 67.66
C THR A 37 -27.50 -9.78 67.02
N PRO A 38 -27.76 -11.11 67.15
CA PRO A 38 -26.89 -12.28 67.35
C PRO A 38 -27.24 -13.45 66.39
N GLY A 39 -26.41 -14.50 66.37
CA GLY A 39 -26.90 -15.83 66.00
C GLY A 39 -25.86 -16.77 65.41
N GLY A 40 -25.50 -17.81 66.16
CA GLY A 40 -24.94 -19.04 65.59
C GLY A 40 -23.46 -19.29 65.83
N GLY A 41 -23.05 -19.41 67.08
CA GLY A 41 -21.88 -20.22 67.41
C GLY A 41 -22.23 -21.69 67.21
N VAL A 42 -21.45 -22.38 66.38
CA VAL A 42 -21.33 -23.84 66.43
C VAL A 42 -19.88 -24.13 66.77
N ASP A 43 -19.67 -24.57 68.01
CA ASP A 43 -18.43 -25.22 68.43
C ASP A 43 -18.27 -26.52 67.65
N ILE A 44 -17.31 -26.56 66.72
CA ILE A 44 -16.83 -27.82 66.15
C ILE A 44 -15.61 -28.24 66.96
N LYS A 45 -15.83 -29.21 67.87
CA LYS A 45 -14.77 -30.04 68.45
C LYS A 45 -14.13 -30.84 67.32
N LEU A 46 -12.95 -30.43 66.83
CA LEU A 46 -12.13 -31.29 65.97
C LEU A 46 -11.47 -32.38 66.81
N GLN A 47 -11.75 -33.64 66.43
CA GLN A 47 -11.52 -34.82 67.25
C GLN A 47 -10.36 -35.70 66.75
N SER A 48 -9.47 -35.19 65.88
CA SER A 48 -8.24 -35.92 65.51
C SER A 48 -7.00 -35.03 65.42
N PHE A 49 -5.86 -35.61 65.80
CA PHE A 49 -4.52 -34.97 65.80
C PHE A 49 -4.11 -34.49 64.40
N ILE A 50 -4.60 -35.16 63.35
CA ILE A 50 -4.30 -34.86 61.95
C ILE A 50 -4.91 -33.53 61.51
N GLU A 51 -6.15 -33.24 61.92
CA GLU A 51 -6.81 -32.00 61.54
C GLU A 51 -6.16 -30.78 62.19
N ARG A 52 -5.63 -30.94 63.42
CA ARG A 52 -4.87 -29.90 64.13
C ARG A 52 -3.54 -29.60 63.42
N TRP A 53 -2.88 -30.62 62.89
CA TRP A 53 -1.66 -30.49 62.09
C TRP A 53 -1.93 -29.81 60.75
N VAL A 54 -2.99 -30.21 60.04
CA VAL A 54 -3.39 -29.58 58.77
C VAL A 54 -3.72 -28.11 58.98
N TYR A 55 -4.42 -27.75 60.05
CA TYR A 55 -4.74 -26.36 60.36
C TYR A 55 -3.48 -25.53 60.72
N MET A 56 -2.53 -26.12 61.43
CA MET A 56 -1.24 -25.49 61.73
C MET A 56 -0.38 -25.28 60.48
N VAL A 57 -0.35 -26.25 59.56
CA VAL A 57 0.37 -26.15 58.28
C VAL A 57 -0.26 -25.08 57.38
N ILE A 58 -1.59 -25.08 57.24
CA ILE A 58 -2.30 -24.08 56.43
C ILE A 58 -2.12 -22.67 57.02
N SER A 59 -2.19 -22.53 58.35
CA SER A 59 -1.94 -21.26 59.04
C SER A 59 -0.49 -20.77 58.91
N ALA A 60 0.49 -21.68 58.95
CA ALA A 60 1.90 -21.38 58.74
C ALA A 60 2.20 -20.96 57.28
N VAL A 61 1.58 -21.60 56.30
CA VAL A 61 1.67 -21.26 54.87
C VAL A 61 1.03 -19.89 54.61
N TYR A 62 -0.11 -19.57 55.24
CA TYR A 62 -0.76 -18.27 55.10
C TYR A 62 -0.03 -17.11 55.81
N ARG A 63 0.75 -17.39 56.87
CA ARG A 63 1.57 -16.38 57.58
C ARG A 63 2.88 -16.03 56.87
N ARG A 64 3.40 -16.87 55.97
CA ARG A 64 4.63 -16.61 55.21
C ARG A 64 4.33 -16.30 53.74
N ARG A 65 3.67 -15.16 53.50
CA ARG A 65 3.36 -14.62 52.14
C ARG A 65 4.59 -14.39 51.23
N GLY A 66 5.82 -14.53 51.73
CA GLY A 66 7.04 -14.43 50.92
C GLY A 66 7.48 -15.72 50.23
N VAL A 67 7.12 -16.90 50.74
CA VAL A 67 7.70 -18.18 50.23
C VAL A 67 7.03 -18.62 48.92
N LEU A 68 5.74 -18.31 48.72
CA LEU A 68 5.03 -18.58 47.46
C LEU A 68 5.48 -17.67 46.30
N LEU A 69 6.18 -16.56 46.58
CA LEU A 69 6.78 -15.71 45.54
C LEU A 69 8.07 -16.30 44.95
N PHE A 70 8.72 -17.24 45.64
CA PHE A 70 9.94 -17.90 45.17
C PHE A 70 9.67 -19.20 44.40
N ALA A 71 8.49 -19.79 44.54
CA ALA A 71 8.13 -21.02 43.80
C ALA A 71 8.17 -20.83 42.26
N PRO A 72 7.69 -19.71 41.68
CA PRO A 72 7.84 -19.45 40.25
C PRO A 72 9.30 -19.24 39.83
N LEU A 73 10.10 -18.57 40.68
CA LEU A 73 11.53 -18.31 40.39
C LEU A 73 12.36 -19.59 40.45
N LEU A 74 12.10 -20.47 41.43
CA LEU A 74 12.75 -21.78 41.51
C LEU A 74 12.33 -22.69 40.35
N TYR A 75 11.06 -22.64 39.94
CA TYR A 75 10.59 -23.38 38.76
C TYR A 75 11.26 -22.89 37.47
N VAL A 76 11.40 -21.58 37.27
CA VAL A 76 12.10 -21.01 36.11
C VAL A 76 13.59 -21.35 36.14
N SER A 77 14.25 -21.26 37.28
CA SER A 77 15.66 -21.66 37.42
C SER A 77 15.87 -23.16 37.19
N ALA A 78 14.96 -24.00 37.69
CA ALA A 78 15.00 -25.45 37.46
C ALA A 78 14.73 -25.79 35.97
N MET A 79 13.82 -25.07 35.30
CA MET A 79 13.57 -25.22 33.87
C MET A 79 14.74 -24.74 33.02
N LEU A 80 15.43 -23.66 33.40
CA LEU A 80 16.64 -23.20 32.72
C LEU A 80 17.81 -24.17 32.89
N LEU A 81 17.95 -24.78 34.07
CA LEU A 81 18.93 -25.85 34.31
C LEU A 81 18.58 -27.12 33.53
N TYR A 82 17.30 -27.50 33.48
CA TYR A 82 16.82 -28.66 32.71
C TYR A 82 16.98 -28.47 31.18
N MET A 83 16.76 -27.25 30.68
CA MET A 83 17.06 -26.87 29.29
C MET A 83 18.58 -26.79 29.03
N GLY A 84 19.36 -26.39 30.04
CA GLY A 84 20.83 -26.36 29.97
C GLY A 84 21.48 -27.74 29.98
N THR A 85 20.87 -28.73 30.65
CA THR A 85 21.35 -30.12 30.66
C THR A 85 20.88 -30.93 29.44
N MET A 86 19.84 -30.50 28.73
CA MET A 86 19.46 -31.03 27.41
C MET A 86 20.09 -30.25 26.24
N GLY A 87 20.77 -29.13 26.50
CA GLY A 87 21.42 -28.25 25.52
C GLY A 87 22.95 -28.28 25.55
N GLY A 88 23.54 -29.31 26.15
CA GLY A 88 24.99 -29.48 26.22
C GLY A 88 25.58 -30.03 24.92
N PHE A 89 25.82 -29.16 23.93
CA PHE A 89 26.96 -29.30 23.03
C PHE A 89 27.45 -27.91 22.62
N ASP A 90 28.44 -27.44 23.37
CA ASP A 90 29.32 -26.35 22.99
C ASP A 90 30.53 -26.90 22.22
N PHE A 91 31.06 -26.06 21.34
CA PHE A 91 32.17 -26.25 20.39
C PHE A 91 33.25 -27.28 20.78
N THR A 92 33.33 -28.39 20.05
CA THR A 92 34.61 -28.99 19.64
C THR A 92 34.55 -29.44 18.18
N SER A 93 35.48 -28.91 17.39
CA SER A 93 35.77 -29.38 16.05
C SER A 93 36.13 -30.86 16.10
N LYS A 94 35.28 -31.73 15.55
CA LYS A 94 35.63 -33.07 15.05
C LYS A 94 34.49 -33.64 14.19
N ASN A 95 34.75 -33.61 12.88
CA ASN A 95 34.19 -34.44 11.81
C ASN A 95 32.93 -35.26 12.14
N THR A 96 31.77 -34.67 11.83
CA THR A 96 30.60 -35.43 11.35
C THR A 96 29.97 -34.64 10.22
N THR A 97 29.97 -35.24 9.04
CA THR A 97 29.31 -34.74 7.82
C THR A 97 27.80 -34.76 8.02
N ALA A 98 27.28 -33.79 8.78
CA ALA A 98 25.88 -33.43 8.72
C ALA A 98 25.66 -32.77 7.35
N ASN A 99 24.84 -33.39 6.50
CA ASN A 99 24.27 -32.74 5.33
C ASN A 99 23.44 -31.54 5.81
N SER A 100 24.10 -30.41 6.10
CA SER A 100 23.44 -29.18 6.48
C SER A 100 22.78 -28.64 5.22
N HIS A 101 21.51 -28.94 5.03
CA HIS A 101 20.73 -28.24 4.03
C HIS A 101 20.77 -26.75 4.41
N PRO A 102 21.17 -25.87 3.46
CA PRO A 102 21.25 -24.45 3.74
C PRO A 102 19.85 -23.95 4.16
N PRO A 103 19.75 -23.03 5.14
CA PRO A 103 18.46 -22.55 5.64
C PRO A 103 17.56 -22.03 4.52
N LEU A 104 16.24 -22.17 4.67
CA LEU A 104 15.28 -21.72 3.66
C LEU A 104 15.48 -20.25 3.28
N GLY A 105 15.44 -19.96 1.98
CA GLY A 105 15.61 -18.65 1.37
C GLY A 105 17.03 -18.08 1.41
N SER A 106 17.98 -18.76 2.07
CA SER A 106 19.38 -18.32 2.17
C SER A 106 20.12 -18.38 0.84
N LEU A 107 19.71 -19.29 -0.04
CA LEU A 107 20.17 -19.39 -1.41
C LEU A 107 19.07 -18.91 -2.35
N TYR A 108 19.45 -18.31 -3.47
CA TYR A 108 18.51 -17.96 -4.54
C TYR A 108 18.40 -19.15 -5.50
N ARG A 109 17.29 -19.90 -5.39
CA ARG A 109 17.08 -21.16 -6.12
C ARG A 109 16.13 -21.07 -7.32
N SER A 110 15.62 -19.88 -7.61
CA SER A 110 14.63 -19.65 -8.67
C SER A 110 15.12 -20.09 -10.07
N PRO A 111 16.42 -19.94 -10.45
CA PRO A 111 16.93 -20.48 -11.71
C PRO A 111 16.86 -22.01 -11.81
N GLN A 112 17.17 -22.73 -10.73
CA GLN A 112 17.08 -24.20 -10.70
C GLN A 112 15.63 -24.67 -10.81
N VAL A 113 14.70 -24.00 -10.11
CA VAL A 113 13.26 -24.26 -10.23
C VAL A 113 12.80 -24.00 -11.66
N PHE A 114 13.23 -22.91 -12.28
CA PHE A 114 12.89 -22.60 -13.67
C PHE A 114 13.36 -23.69 -14.63
N GLN A 115 14.63 -24.11 -14.54
CA GLN A 115 15.18 -25.17 -15.37
C GLN A 115 14.42 -26.50 -15.20
N HIS A 116 14.05 -26.84 -13.95
CA HIS A 116 13.26 -28.04 -13.67
C HIS A 116 11.84 -27.97 -14.26
N LEU A 117 11.19 -26.82 -14.17
CA LEU A 117 9.80 -26.63 -14.62
C LEU A 117 9.68 -26.32 -16.12
N TRP A 118 10.76 -25.86 -16.77
CA TRP A 118 10.74 -25.39 -18.16
C TRP A 118 10.16 -26.39 -19.17
N PRO A 119 10.52 -27.70 -19.15
CA PRO A 119 9.93 -28.66 -20.09
C PRO A 119 8.41 -28.78 -19.96
N TYR A 120 7.87 -28.68 -18.74
CA TYR A 120 6.43 -28.72 -18.49
C TYR A 120 5.74 -27.43 -18.92
N ILE A 121 6.39 -26.29 -18.69
CA ILE A 121 5.95 -24.97 -19.15
C ILE A 121 5.82 -24.96 -20.68
N GLU A 122 6.80 -25.51 -21.40
CA GLU A 122 6.77 -25.59 -22.87
C GLU A 122 5.71 -26.57 -23.38
N ALA A 123 5.57 -27.74 -22.76
CA ALA A 123 4.58 -28.74 -23.15
C ALA A 123 3.13 -28.20 -23.08
N GLU A 124 2.82 -27.35 -22.10
CA GLU A 124 1.49 -26.71 -22.00
C GLU A 124 1.17 -25.74 -23.14
N ASN A 125 2.18 -25.09 -23.74
CA ASN A 125 1.93 -24.24 -24.91
C ASN A 125 1.38 -25.05 -26.10
N ASN A 126 1.74 -26.33 -26.18
CA ASN A 126 1.37 -27.22 -27.28
C ASN A 126 -0.01 -27.86 -27.07
N ASN A 127 -0.43 -28.08 -25.83
CA ASN A 127 -1.76 -28.59 -25.49
C ASN A 127 -2.76 -27.43 -25.29
N ARG A 128 -3.21 -26.82 -26.39
CA ARG A 128 -4.27 -25.79 -26.41
C ARG A 128 -5.58 -26.31 -25.83
N THR A 129 -5.77 -26.16 -24.53
CA THR A 129 -7.10 -26.26 -23.92
C THR A 129 -7.68 -24.86 -23.84
N ASN A 130 -8.54 -24.51 -24.81
CA ASN A 130 -9.26 -23.24 -24.87
C ASN A 130 -10.01 -22.91 -23.55
N ASP A 131 -10.38 -23.95 -22.78
CA ASP A 131 -11.08 -23.84 -21.50
C ASP A 131 -10.21 -23.23 -20.38
N LEU A 132 -8.89 -23.46 -20.37
CA LEU A 132 -7.97 -22.88 -19.39
C LEU A 132 -7.74 -21.37 -19.65
N MET A 133 -7.60 -20.96 -20.91
CA MET A 133 -7.45 -19.54 -21.26
C MET A 133 -8.70 -18.72 -20.94
N MET A 134 -9.89 -19.26 -21.24
CA MET A 134 -11.16 -18.61 -20.89
C MET A 134 -11.22 -18.26 -19.41
N ASN A 135 -10.75 -19.15 -18.52
CA ASN A 135 -10.82 -18.94 -17.07
C ASN A 135 -9.89 -17.84 -16.52
N VAL A 136 -8.72 -17.65 -17.12
CA VAL A 136 -7.75 -16.64 -16.63
C VAL A 136 -8.20 -15.22 -17.00
N TRP A 137 -8.77 -15.06 -18.20
CA TRP A 137 -9.28 -13.77 -18.69
C TRP A 137 -10.70 -13.45 -18.22
N ASN A 138 -11.51 -14.47 -17.87
CA ASN A 138 -12.88 -14.23 -17.43
C ASN A 138 -12.89 -13.44 -16.13
N MET A 139 -13.44 -12.24 -16.23
CA MET A 139 -13.81 -11.42 -15.10
C MET A 139 -15.17 -11.96 -14.65
N LYS A 140 -15.28 -12.49 -13.41
CA LYS A 140 -16.59 -12.80 -12.85
C LYS A 140 -17.29 -11.47 -12.60
N LEU A 141 -17.96 -10.94 -13.63
CA LEU A 141 -18.72 -9.70 -13.59
C LEU A 141 -19.75 -9.81 -12.46
N ARG A 142 -19.43 -9.22 -11.32
CA ARG A 142 -20.43 -8.75 -10.36
C ARG A 142 -20.56 -7.26 -10.60
N GLN A 143 -21.13 -6.88 -11.75
CA GLN A 143 -21.48 -5.49 -12.07
C GLN A 143 -22.51 -5.02 -11.05
N SER A 144 -22.03 -4.53 -9.91
CA SER A 144 -22.89 -4.09 -8.82
C SER A 144 -22.68 -2.63 -8.49
N TRP A 145 -21.71 -1.96 -9.10
CA TRP A 145 -21.35 -0.59 -8.78
C TRP A 145 -21.26 0.27 -10.04
N LYS A 146 -21.53 1.57 -9.86
CA LYS A 146 -21.29 2.61 -10.87
C LYS A 146 -20.82 3.88 -10.17
N PRO A 147 -20.12 4.79 -10.86
CA PRO A 147 -19.94 6.15 -10.38
C PRO A 147 -21.25 6.76 -9.88
N CYS A 148 -21.24 7.42 -8.72
CA CYS A 148 -22.45 8.04 -8.19
C CYS A 148 -22.87 9.24 -9.05
N SER A 149 -24.16 9.32 -9.40
CA SER A 149 -24.74 10.40 -10.23
C SER A 149 -24.64 11.79 -9.61
N ASN A 150 -24.46 11.88 -8.29
CA ASN A 150 -24.32 13.15 -7.56
C ASN A 150 -23.13 13.99 -8.05
N PHE A 151 -22.11 13.35 -8.66
CA PHE A 151 -20.96 14.03 -9.24
C PHE A 151 -21.14 14.40 -10.71
N GLN A 152 -22.20 13.91 -11.37
CA GLN A 152 -22.43 14.06 -12.81
C GLN A 152 -23.57 15.03 -13.16
N ASN A 153 -24.53 15.24 -12.24
CA ASN A 153 -25.67 16.13 -12.50
C ASN A 153 -25.26 17.60 -12.51
N SER A 154 -24.94 18.07 -13.72
CA SER A 154 -24.73 19.45 -14.12
C SER A 154 -26.06 20.14 -14.42
N GLN A 155 -27.03 20.07 -13.50
CA GLN A 155 -28.16 21.02 -13.58
C GLN A 155 -27.67 22.34 -12.99
N ALA A 156 -28.07 23.45 -13.61
CA ALA A 156 -27.65 24.79 -13.24
C ALA A 156 -27.98 25.06 -11.75
N VAL A 157 -26.96 25.03 -10.91
CA VAL A 157 -27.00 25.38 -9.49
C VAL A 157 -26.37 26.79 -9.36
N PRO A 158 -26.80 27.63 -8.40
CA PRO A 158 -26.41 29.03 -8.30
C PRO A 158 -24.89 29.23 -8.19
N GLU A 159 -24.42 30.46 -8.42
CA GLU A 159 -23.05 30.86 -8.10
C GLU A 159 -22.63 30.31 -6.73
N LEU A 160 -21.46 29.68 -6.66
CA LEU A 160 -20.90 29.21 -5.41
C LEU A 160 -20.87 30.35 -4.38
N PRO A 161 -21.09 30.06 -3.08
CA PRO A 161 -21.08 31.08 -2.06
C PRO A 161 -19.75 31.84 -2.05
N LYS A 162 -19.80 33.10 -1.58
CA LYS A 162 -18.59 33.93 -1.47
C LYS A 162 -17.52 33.18 -0.68
N SER A 163 -16.32 33.11 -1.27
CA SER A 163 -15.17 32.41 -0.71
C SER A 163 -14.64 33.10 0.55
N ASN A 164 -14.18 32.29 1.52
CA ASN A 164 -13.52 32.77 2.74
C ASN A 164 -12.08 33.25 2.51
N GLY A 165 -11.49 32.98 1.33
CA GLY A 165 -10.13 33.38 0.97
C GLY A 165 -9.45 32.39 0.03
N PHE A 166 -8.17 32.62 -0.25
CA PHE A 166 -7.37 31.82 -1.17
C PHE A 166 -6.46 30.80 -0.45
N LEU A 167 -6.60 29.53 -0.80
CA LEU A 167 -5.78 28.45 -0.30
C LEU A 167 -4.69 28.10 -1.32
N ILE A 168 -3.43 28.20 -0.89
CA ILE A 168 -2.26 27.87 -1.71
C ILE A 168 -1.56 26.67 -1.07
N ILE A 169 -1.26 25.66 -1.88
CA ILE A 169 -0.58 24.45 -1.40
C ILE A 169 0.61 24.11 -2.28
N GLU A 170 1.65 23.54 -1.65
CA GLU A 170 2.78 22.97 -2.37
C GLU A 170 2.78 21.45 -2.23
N ALA A 171 2.40 20.76 -3.30
CA ALA A 171 2.47 19.31 -3.36
C ALA A 171 3.92 18.85 -3.53
N ASN A 172 4.30 17.80 -2.82
CA ASN A 172 5.65 17.23 -2.83
C ASN A 172 5.58 15.74 -3.14
N GLY A 173 6.64 15.21 -3.71
CA GLY A 173 6.78 13.81 -4.07
C GLY A 173 6.59 13.57 -5.56
N GLY A 174 6.49 12.29 -5.94
CA GLY A 174 6.26 11.87 -7.32
C GLY A 174 4.77 11.92 -7.70
N LEU A 175 4.46 11.63 -8.95
CA LEU A 175 3.10 11.70 -9.53
C LEU A 175 1.96 11.31 -8.58
N ASN A 176 2.00 10.09 -8.04
CA ASN A 176 0.91 9.56 -7.21
C ASN A 176 0.86 10.18 -5.79
N GLN A 177 1.98 10.72 -5.29
CA GLN A 177 1.99 11.51 -4.04
C GLN A 177 1.40 12.89 -4.28
N GLN A 178 1.72 13.53 -5.42
CA GLN A 178 1.11 14.79 -5.83
C GLN A 178 -0.40 14.62 -6.02
N ARG A 179 -0.85 13.53 -6.68
CA ARG A 179 -2.27 13.19 -6.83
C ARG A 179 -3.01 13.14 -5.51
N LEU A 180 -2.43 12.48 -4.48
CA LEU A 180 -2.99 12.47 -3.12
C LEU A 180 -3.12 13.89 -2.55
N SER A 181 -2.04 14.68 -2.62
CA SER A 181 -2.00 16.04 -2.11
C SER A 181 -3.04 16.95 -2.79
N ILE A 182 -3.25 16.81 -4.10
CA ILE A 182 -4.24 17.59 -4.84
C ILE A 182 -5.66 17.21 -4.39
N CYS A 183 -5.96 15.92 -4.26
CA CYS A 183 -7.28 15.46 -3.80
C CYS A 183 -7.59 15.95 -2.38
N ASP A 184 -6.60 15.90 -1.48
CA ASP A 184 -6.72 16.46 -0.13
C ASP A 184 -6.87 17.99 -0.15
N ALA A 185 -6.19 18.69 -1.07
CA ALA A 185 -6.30 20.15 -1.19
C ALA A 185 -7.70 20.58 -1.63
N VAL A 186 -8.29 19.89 -2.62
CA VAL A 186 -9.69 20.12 -3.04
C VAL A 186 -10.64 19.88 -1.87
N ALA A 187 -10.44 18.81 -1.11
CA ALA A 187 -11.24 18.50 0.07
C ALA A 187 -11.12 19.57 1.18
N VAL A 188 -9.90 20.07 1.44
CA VAL A 188 -9.68 21.17 2.39
C VAL A 188 -10.30 22.47 1.89
N ALA A 189 -10.20 22.78 0.60
CA ALA A 189 -10.79 23.97 0.01
C ALA A 189 -12.32 23.96 0.17
N GLY A 190 -12.98 22.83 -0.12
CA GLY A 190 -14.41 22.69 0.13
C GLY A 190 -14.78 22.75 1.61
N LEU A 191 -14.00 22.11 2.50
CA LEU A 191 -14.21 22.16 3.96
C LEU A 191 -14.15 23.60 4.51
N LEU A 192 -13.28 24.43 3.93
CA LEU A 192 -13.05 25.81 4.36
C LEU A 192 -13.89 26.82 3.58
N ASN A 193 -14.70 26.39 2.60
CA ASN A 193 -15.32 27.25 1.58
C ASN A 193 -14.30 28.28 1.01
N ALA A 194 -13.13 27.77 0.61
CA ALA A 194 -12.01 28.55 0.11
C ALA A 194 -11.83 28.39 -1.39
N THR A 195 -11.27 29.40 -2.04
CA THR A 195 -10.83 29.32 -3.43
C THR A 195 -9.47 28.64 -3.48
N LEU A 196 -9.37 27.52 -4.18
CA LEU A 196 -8.11 26.82 -4.37
C LEU A 196 -7.32 27.48 -5.50
N VAL A 197 -6.08 27.89 -5.23
CA VAL A 197 -5.12 28.22 -6.29
C VAL A 197 -4.54 26.92 -6.83
N ILE A 198 -4.35 26.81 -8.15
CA ILE A 198 -3.78 25.61 -8.79
C ILE A 198 -2.54 25.13 -8.01
N PRO A 199 -2.52 23.86 -7.56
CA PRO A 199 -1.43 23.30 -6.77
C PRO A 199 -0.04 23.53 -7.38
N ILE A 200 0.87 24.04 -6.56
CA ILE A 200 2.27 24.24 -6.95
C ILE A 200 3.05 22.95 -6.67
N PHE A 201 3.87 22.51 -7.62
CA PHE A 201 4.72 21.33 -7.44
C PHE A 201 6.11 21.74 -6.99
N HIS A 202 6.54 21.16 -5.86
CA HIS A 202 7.88 21.37 -5.32
C HIS A 202 8.87 20.43 -6.02
N LEU A 203 10.00 20.98 -6.49
CA LEU A 203 11.08 20.19 -7.07
C LEU A 203 11.70 19.28 -6.00
N ASN A 204 11.50 17.98 -6.14
CA ASN A 204 11.99 17.00 -5.18
C ASN A 204 13.35 16.41 -5.61
N SER A 205 14.28 16.24 -4.68
CA SER A 205 15.63 15.73 -4.96
C SER A 205 15.69 14.27 -5.45
N VAL A 206 14.65 13.47 -5.16
CA VAL A 206 14.51 12.08 -5.56
C VAL A 206 14.02 11.97 -7.01
N TRP A 207 12.94 12.67 -7.33
CA TRP A 207 12.28 12.58 -8.64
C TRP A 207 12.90 13.50 -9.69
N ARG A 208 13.49 14.61 -9.23
CA ARG A 208 14.15 15.66 -10.03
C ARG A 208 13.32 16.14 -11.22
N ASP A 209 12.01 16.10 -11.06
CA ASP A 209 11.03 16.47 -12.09
C ASP A 209 10.60 17.92 -11.85
N SER A 210 10.84 18.77 -12.84
CA SER A 210 10.51 20.21 -12.80
C SER A 210 9.13 20.54 -13.35
N SER A 211 8.34 19.53 -13.75
CA SER A 211 6.99 19.70 -14.28
C SER A 211 6.09 20.49 -13.33
N LYS A 212 5.23 21.31 -13.92
CA LYS A 212 4.16 22.05 -13.27
C LYS A 212 2.84 21.28 -13.34
N PHE A 213 1.79 21.85 -12.77
CA PHE A 213 0.47 21.23 -12.78
C PHE A 213 -0.01 20.96 -14.22
N GLY A 214 -0.04 21.99 -15.07
CA GLY A 214 -0.50 21.90 -16.47
C GLY A 214 0.33 20.97 -17.36
N ASP A 215 1.59 20.69 -16.99
CA ASP A 215 2.44 19.74 -17.71
C ASP A 215 1.97 18.29 -17.54
N ILE A 216 1.39 17.97 -16.37
CA ILE A 216 0.99 16.61 -15.99
C ILE A 216 -0.52 16.42 -16.07
N PHE A 217 -1.29 17.43 -15.65
CA PHE A 217 -2.74 17.39 -15.57
C PHE A 217 -3.36 18.46 -16.45
N ASP A 218 -4.56 18.18 -16.94
CA ASP A 218 -5.35 19.10 -17.73
C ASP A 218 -5.97 20.18 -16.83
N GLU A 219 -5.35 21.36 -16.83
CA GLU A 219 -5.72 22.48 -15.95
C GLU A 219 -7.14 23.00 -16.22
N GLU A 220 -7.48 23.20 -17.49
CA GLU A 220 -8.80 23.68 -17.90
C GLU A 220 -9.90 22.71 -17.50
N PHE A 221 -9.69 21.42 -17.75
CA PHE A 221 -10.64 20.40 -17.35
C PHE A 221 -10.75 20.27 -15.83
N PHE A 222 -9.64 20.43 -15.08
CA PHE A 222 -9.65 20.38 -13.63
C PHE A 222 -10.50 21.51 -13.03
N ILE A 223 -10.33 22.75 -13.52
CA ILE A 223 -11.14 23.90 -13.12
C ILE A 223 -12.60 23.66 -13.49
N TYR A 224 -12.86 23.25 -14.73
CA TYR A 224 -14.21 22.95 -15.21
C TYR A 224 -14.89 21.90 -14.35
N ALA A 225 -14.26 20.75 -14.09
CA ALA A 225 -14.86 19.64 -13.37
C ALA A 225 -15.22 19.97 -11.91
N LEU A 226 -14.52 20.94 -11.30
CA LEU A 226 -14.74 21.34 -9.91
C LEU A 226 -15.66 22.56 -9.75
N ARG A 227 -16.03 23.25 -10.83
CA ARG A 227 -16.73 24.56 -10.82
C ARG A 227 -18.00 24.66 -9.97
N ASN A 228 -18.71 23.56 -9.76
CA ASN A 228 -19.95 23.52 -8.96
C ASN A 228 -19.71 23.14 -7.48
N HIS A 229 -18.46 22.90 -7.09
CA HIS A 229 -18.12 22.32 -5.78
C HIS A 229 -17.00 23.09 -5.07
N VAL A 230 -15.98 23.53 -5.81
CA VAL A 230 -14.84 24.29 -5.29
C VAL A 230 -14.40 25.29 -6.36
N ASN A 231 -14.31 26.57 -5.99
CA ASN A 231 -13.73 27.58 -6.86
C ASN A 231 -12.23 27.34 -7.03
N VAL A 232 -11.76 27.21 -8.26
CA VAL A 232 -10.34 27.01 -8.59
C VAL A 232 -9.86 28.12 -9.51
N VAL A 233 -8.71 28.73 -9.18
CA VAL A 233 -8.09 29.80 -9.97
C VAL A 233 -6.65 29.45 -10.33
N ARG A 234 -6.19 29.90 -11.51
CA ARG A 234 -4.83 29.62 -12.01
C ARG A 234 -3.76 30.30 -11.17
N SER A 235 -4.02 31.55 -10.78
CA SER A 235 -3.15 32.38 -9.96
C SER A 235 -3.97 33.17 -8.96
N LEU A 236 -3.30 33.72 -7.94
CA LEU A 236 -3.93 34.70 -7.06
C LEU A 236 -4.36 35.93 -7.88
N PRO A 237 -5.53 36.53 -7.56
CA PRO A 237 -5.90 37.84 -8.07
C PRO A 237 -4.86 38.90 -7.70
N GLN A 238 -4.66 39.86 -8.60
CA GLN A 238 -3.63 40.89 -8.48
C GLN A 238 -3.83 41.76 -7.23
N ASP A 239 -5.06 42.13 -6.91
CA ASP A 239 -5.45 42.91 -5.73
C ASP A 239 -5.17 42.20 -4.39
N ILE A 240 -5.16 40.87 -4.40
CA ILE A 240 -4.77 40.06 -3.24
C ILE A 240 -3.26 39.94 -3.16
N LEU A 241 -2.61 39.71 -4.30
CA LEU A 241 -1.17 39.52 -4.38
C LEU A 241 -0.38 40.81 -4.02
N GLU A 242 -0.93 41.98 -4.33
CA GLU A 242 -0.40 43.30 -3.94
C GLU A 242 -0.33 43.49 -2.42
N ARG A 243 -1.24 42.89 -1.65
CA ARG A 243 -1.21 42.92 -0.17
C ARG A 243 -0.02 42.18 0.42
N PHE A 244 0.69 41.41 -0.41
CA PHE A 244 1.86 40.61 -0.05
C PHE A 244 3.09 41.01 -0.89
N ASP A 245 3.20 42.28 -1.28
CA ASP A 245 4.31 42.85 -2.05
C ASP A 245 4.58 42.10 -3.36
N ASN A 246 3.52 41.64 -4.03
CA ASN A 246 3.60 40.85 -5.24
C ASN A 246 4.36 39.51 -5.12
N ASN A 247 4.51 38.98 -3.90
CA ASN A 247 5.33 37.80 -3.62
C ASN A 247 4.59 36.74 -2.77
N ILE A 248 4.34 35.57 -3.37
CA ILE A 248 3.70 34.43 -2.69
C ILE A 248 4.48 33.98 -1.44
N SER A 249 5.79 34.20 -1.40
CA SER A 249 6.64 33.84 -0.26
C SER A 249 6.34 34.67 0.99
N ASN A 250 5.76 35.86 0.83
CA ASN A 250 5.35 36.73 1.94
C ASN A 250 4.01 36.30 2.56
N ILE A 251 3.26 35.42 1.89
CA ILE A 251 2.01 34.85 2.41
C ILE A 251 2.33 33.88 3.55
N VAL A 252 1.58 34.00 4.64
CA VAL A 252 1.78 33.19 5.85
C VAL A 252 1.72 31.69 5.52
N ASN A 253 2.84 31.01 5.75
CA ASN A 253 2.95 29.56 5.61
C ASN A 253 2.52 28.84 6.90
N LEU A 254 1.33 28.26 6.91
CA LEU A 254 0.78 27.53 8.05
C LEU A 254 1.39 26.13 8.16
N ARG A 255 1.94 25.83 9.34
CA ARG A 255 2.52 24.53 9.69
C ARG A 255 1.42 23.56 10.16
N VAL A 256 0.80 22.85 9.21
CA VAL A 256 -0.22 21.84 9.52
C VAL A 256 0.42 20.49 9.88
N LYS A 257 -0.01 19.88 10.99
CA LYS A 257 0.44 18.54 11.40
C LYS A 257 -0.02 17.48 10.38
N GLY A 258 0.72 16.39 10.25
CA GLY A 258 0.28 15.27 9.40
C GLY A 258 -1.02 14.68 9.92
N TRP A 259 -1.93 14.32 9.02
CA TRP A 259 -3.24 13.74 9.33
C TRP A 259 -4.12 14.62 10.24
N SER A 260 -4.08 15.95 10.05
CA SER A 260 -4.91 16.87 10.82
C SER A 260 -6.40 16.64 10.56
N SER A 261 -7.23 16.73 11.62
CA SER A 261 -8.68 16.52 11.53
C SER A 261 -9.38 17.69 10.83
N PRO A 262 -10.61 17.49 10.31
CA PRO A 262 -11.44 18.59 9.82
C PRO A 262 -11.60 19.72 10.84
N THR A 263 -11.81 19.37 12.11
CA THR A 263 -11.92 20.34 13.22
C THR A 263 -10.67 21.19 13.37
N TYR A 264 -9.47 20.62 13.17
CA TYR A 264 -8.23 21.40 13.20
C TYR A 264 -8.21 22.47 12.11
N TYR A 265 -8.63 22.13 10.88
CA TYR A 265 -8.73 23.09 9.79
C TYR A 265 -9.73 24.21 10.12
N LEU A 266 -10.92 23.86 10.60
CA LEU A 266 -11.95 24.83 10.97
C LEU A 266 -11.53 25.74 12.14
N GLN A 267 -10.78 25.23 13.11
CA GLN A 267 -10.39 26.01 14.30
C GLN A 267 -9.06 26.75 14.18
N LYS A 268 -8.16 26.31 13.30
CA LYS A 268 -6.79 26.85 13.22
C LYS A 268 -6.44 27.44 11.86
N VAL A 269 -6.99 26.92 10.77
CA VAL A 269 -6.70 27.39 9.42
C VAL A 269 -7.73 28.40 8.96
N LEU A 270 -9.03 28.11 9.14
CA LEU A 270 -10.11 29.01 8.72
C LEU A 270 -10.00 30.43 9.30
N PRO A 271 -9.74 30.64 10.62
CA PRO A 271 -9.66 31.99 11.15
C PRO A 271 -8.53 32.80 10.52
N LYS A 272 -7.37 32.16 10.27
CA LYS A 272 -6.23 32.80 9.60
C LYS A 272 -6.48 33.07 8.13
N LEU A 273 -7.23 32.20 7.46
CA LEU A 273 -7.66 32.42 6.09
C LEU A 273 -8.55 33.66 5.96
N MET A 274 -9.54 33.80 6.85
CA MET A 274 -10.45 34.94 6.85
C MET A 274 -9.74 36.26 7.23
N GLU A 275 -8.80 36.20 8.19
CA GLU A 275 -8.01 37.36 8.63
C GLU A 275 -7.07 37.88 7.54
N LEU A 276 -6.37 36.98 6.85
CA LEU A 276 -5.30 37.35 5.91
C LEU A 276 -5.77 37.38 4.45
N GLY A 277 -6.94 36.83 4.13
CA GLY A 277 -7.47 36.68 2.77
C GLY A 277 -6.78 35.59 1.95
N ALA A 278 -5.53 35.24 2.24
CA ALA A 278 -4.80 34.13 1.62
C ALA A 278 -3.89 33.41 2.62
N VAL A 279 -3.80 32.08 2.52
CA VAL A 279 -2.87 31.27 3.31
C VAL A 279 -2.16 30.24 2.45
N ARG A 280 -0.93 29.95 2.85
CA ARG A 280 -0.08 28.95 2.20
C ARG A 280 0.15 27.77 3.12
N ILE A 281 0.13 26.55 2.59
CA ILE A 281 0.52 25.34 3.34
C ILE A 281 1.58 24.60 2.53
N ALA A 282 2.84 24.70 2.97
CA ALA A 282 3.99 24.11 2.31
C ALA A 282 4.94 23.46 3.32
N PRO A 283 5.28 22.16 3.18
CA PRO A 283 4.79 21.20 2.18
C PRO A 283 3.41 20.60 2.54
N PHE A 284 2.58 20.39 1.53
CA PHE A 284 1.27 19.75 1.64
C PHE A 284 1.34 18.29 1.19
N SER A 285 1.59 17.39 2.15
CA SER A 285 1.58 15.94 1.93
C SER A 285 1.02 15.24 3.16
N ASN A 286 -0.01 14.42 2.98
CA ASN A 286 -0.73 13.72 4.05
C ASN A 286 -1.14 14.67 5.19
N ARG A 287 -1.68 15.85 4.86
CA ARG A 287 -2.04 16.89 5.84
C ARG A 287 -3.48 16.80 6.33
N LEU A 288 -4.36 16.12 5.59
CA LEU A 288 -5.75 15.88 5.97
C LEU A 288 -5.93 14.44 6.46
N ALA A 289 -6.67 14.25 7.55
CA ALA A 289 -6.99 12.93 8.09
C ALA A 289 -7.76 12.06 7.08
N HIS A 290 -7.67 10.73 7.21
CA HIS A 290 -8.46 9.81 6.39
C HIS A 290 -9.96 9.95 6.64
N ALA A 291 -10.36 10.09 7.91
CA ALA A 291 -11.74 10.28 8.30
C ALA A 291 -12.12 11.77 8.20
N VAL A 292 -13.03 12.07 7.28
CA VAL A 292 -13.64 13.38 7.05
C VAL A 292 -15.15 13.18 6.76
N PRO A 293 -15.99 14.21 6.87
CA PRO A 293 -17.42 14.12 6.53
C PRO A 293 -17.65 13.56 5.12
N SER A 294 -18.79 12.91 4.89
CA SER A 294 -19.13 12.24 3.63
C SER A 294 -19.04 13.16 2.42
N GLU A 295 -19.55 14.40 2.53
CA GLU A 295 -19.47 15.41 1.48
C GLU A 295 -18.01 15.75 1.10
N ILE A 296 -17.14 15.85 2.11
CA ILE A 296 -15.71 16.13 1.93
C ILE A 296 -14.97 14.90 1.36
N GLN A 297 -15.38 13.68 1.70
CA GLN A 297 -14.91 12.49 0.99
C GLN A 297 -15.34 12.50 -0.47
N GLY A 298 -16.55 12.97 -0.75
CA GLY A 298 -17.06 13.15 -2.10
C GLY A 298 -16.17 14.06 -2.94
N LEU A 299 -15.62 15.14 -2.37
CA LEU A 299 -14.65 15.99 -3.05
C LEU A 299 -13.34 15.27 -3.38
N ARG A 300 -12.85 14.37 -2.52
CA ARG A 300 -11.70 13.51 -2.85
C ARG A 300 -12.02 12.56 -4.00
N CYS A 301 -13.22 11.98 -4.02
CA CYS A 301 -13.69 11.12 -5.11
C CYS A 301 -13.76 11.88 -6.43
N LEU A 302 -14.46 13.02 -6.43
CA LEU A 302 -14.61 13.90 -7.59
C LEU A 302 -13.25 14.36 -8.11
N SER A 303 -12.37 14.83 -7.22
CA SER A 303 -11.03 15.26 -7.60
C SER A 303 -10.23 14.11 -8.24
N ASN A 304 -10.20 12.94 -7.60
CA ASN A 304 -9.36 11.84 -8.06
C ASN A 304 -9.84 11.17 -9.35
N PHE A 305 -11.15 10.94 -9.48
CA PHE A 305 -11.72 10.15 -10.58
C PHE A 305 -12.45 11.00 -11.63
N GLY A 306 -12.88 12.22 -11.27
CA GLY A 306 -13.66 13.09 -12.15
C GLY A 306 -12.89 14.31 -12.68
N ALA A 307 -11.99 14.90 -11.88
CA ALA A 307 -11.31 16.15 -12.25
C ALA A 307 -9.84 15.96 -12.67
N LEU A 308 -9.11 15.04 -12.04
CA LEU A 308 -7.70 14.80 -12.36
C LEU A 308 -7.53 13.93 -13.61
N ARG A 309 -7.49 14.61 -14.74
CA ARG A 309 -7.18 14.08 -16.07
C ARG A 309 -5.74 14.44 -16.44
N PHE A 310 -5.00 13.51 -17.06
CA PHE A 310 -3.66 13.83 -17.56
C PHE A 310 -3.71 14.88 -18.68
N SER A 311 -2.63 15.64 -18.85
CA SER A 311 -2.49 16.64 -19.91
C SER A 311 -2.61 16.00 -21.29
N GLU A 312 -2.96 16.81 -22.30
CA GLU A 312 -3.22 16.35 -23.66
C GLU A 312 -2.01 15.62 -24.29
N PRO A 313 -0.75 16.10 -24.19
CA PRO A 313 0.41 15.36 -24.68
C PRO A 313 0.56 13.97 -24.09
N ILE A 314 0.37 13.82 -22.76
CA ILE A 314 0.45 12.52 -22.07
C ILE A 314 -0.68 11.61 -22.56
N ARG A 315 -1.91 12.11 -22.63
CA ARG A 315 -3.08 11.32 -23.04
C ARG A 315 -2.96 10.84 -24.48
N THR A 316 -2.55 11.71 -25.39
CA THR A 316 -2.44 11.40 -26.82
C THR A 316 -1.42 10.29 -27.05
N LEU A 317 -0.23 10.38 -26.44
CA LEU A 317 0.76 9.30 -26.56
C LEU A 317 0.31 8.03 -25.84
N ALA A 318 -0.20 8.13 -24.62
CA ALA A 318 -0.63 6.96 -23.86
C ALA A 318 -1.77 6.19 -24.56
N ALA A 319 -2.72 6.89 -25.17
CA ALA A 319 -3.77 6.27 -25.97
C ALA A 319 -3.19 5.48 -27.16
N LYS A 320 -2.25 6.08 -27.91
CA LYS A 320 -1.54 5.37 -29.00
C LYS A 320 -0.82 4.11 -28.50
N MET A 321 -0.18 4.17 -27.33
CA MET A 321 0.52 3.03 -26.74
C MET A 321 -0.46 1.92 -26.33
N VAL A 322 -1.61 2.28 -25.75
CA VAL A 322 -2.69 1.33 -25.43
C VAL A 322 -3.24 0.69 -26.71
N ASP A 323 -3.49 1.46 -27.76
CA ASP A 323 -3.96 0.91 -29.05
C ASP A 323 -2.95 -0.06 -29.67
N LYS A 324 -1.64 0.25 -29.58
CA LYS A 324 -0.57 -0.67 -30.01
C LYS A 324 -0.60 -1.96 -29.17
N MET A 325 -0.75 -1.87 -27.84
CA MET A 325 -0.88 -3.06 -26.98
C MET A 325 -2.09 -3.93 -27.36
N ILE A 326 -3.26 -3.32 -27.54
CA ILE A 326 -4.49 -4.03 -27.91
C ILE A 326 -4.33 -4.73 -29.27
N ARG A 327 -3.75 -4.06 -30.26
CA ARG A 327 -3.46 -4.67 -31.58
C ARG A 327 -2.48 -5.83 -31.48
N ASN A 328 -1.39 -5.67 -30.71
CA ASN A 328 -0.40 -6.73 -30.51
C ASN A 328 -0.98 -7.92 -29.73
N ALA A 329 -2.02 -7.70 -28.94
CA ALA A 329 -2.79 -8.69 -28.18
C ALA A 329 -4.02 -9.24 -28.94
N SER A 330 -4.07 -9.14 -30.27
CA SER A 330 -5.20 -9.64 -31.09
C SER A 330 -5.56 -11.11 -30.83
N SER A 331 -4.56 -11.96 -30.54
CA SER A 331 -4.76 -13.38 -30.26
C SER A 331 -5.50 -13.67 -28.95
N SER A 332 -5.51 -12.74 -27.99
CA SER A 332 -6.26 -12.80 -26.73
C SER A 332 -7.51 -11.91 -26.76
N GLY A 333 -7.94 -11.47 -27.95
CA GLY A 333 -9.08 -10.56 -28.11
C GLY A 333 -8.78 -9.14 -27.66
N GLY A 334 -7.53 -8.70 -27.78
CA GLY A 334 -7.06 -7.39 -27.33
C GLY A 334 -6.61 -7.36 -25.86
N LYS A 335 -6.68 -8.50 -25.16
CA LYS A 335 -6.45 -8.57 -23.72
C LYS A 335 -4.98 -8.72 -23.36
N TYR A 336 -4.50 -7.94 -22.41
CA TYR A 336 -3.10 -8.00 -21.97
C TYR A 336 -2.95 -7.89 -20.44
N ILE A 337 -1.77 -8.32 -19.97
CA ILE A 337 -1.35 -8.13 -18.59
C ILE A 337 -0.46 -6.90 -18.53
N SER A 338 -0.64 -6.08 -17.50
CA SER A 338 0.37 -5.09 -17.11
C SER A 338 1.03 -5.48 -15.80
N VAL A 339 2.36 -5.36 -15.73
CA VAL A 339 3.16 -5.69 -14.56
C VAL A 339 3.91 -4.45 -14.10
N HIS A 340 3.55 -3.94 -12.93
CA HIS A 340 4.36 -2.96 -12.21
C HIS A 340 5.48 -3.67 -11.45
N LEU A 341 6.68 -3.61 -12.02
CA LEU A 341 7.85 -4.36 -11.60
C LEU A 341 8.84 -3.45 -10.87
N ARG A 342 9.04 -3.71 -9.57
CA ARG A 342 9.99 -2.96 -8.73
C ARG A 342 11.28 -3.75 -8.45
N PHE A 343 12.06 -3.98 -9.51
CA PHE A 343 13.37 -4.65 -9.47
C PHE A 343 14.52 -3.71 -9.89
N GLU A 344 14.47 -2.47 -9.41
CA GLU A 344 15.50 -1.46 -9.62
C GLU A 344 16.62 -1.53 -8.56
N GLU A 345 17.80 -0.97 -8.85
CA GLU A 345 18.99 -1.03 -7.98
C GLU A 345 18.71 -0.58 -6.54
N ASP A 346 17.91 0.47 -6.34
CA ASP A 346 17.55 0.97 -5.02
C ASP A 346 16.75 -0.07 -4.21
N MET A 347 15.81 -0.77 -4.86
CA MET A 347 14.98 -1.80 -4.23
C MET A 347 15.78 -3.06 -3.92
N VAL A 348 16.62 -3.50 -4.87
CA VAL A 348 17.52 -4.64 -4.69
C VAL A 348 18.47 -4.36 -3.51
N ALA A 349 19.14 -3.22 -3.52
CA ALA A 349 20.09 -2.81 -2.47
C ALA A 349 19.42 -2.67 -1.10
N PHE A 350 18.25 -2.03 -1.04
CA PHE A 350 17.52 -1.79 0.22
C PHE A 350 17.01 -3.08 0.88
N SER A 351 16.61 -4.06 0.06
CA SER A 351 16.05 -5.32 0.54
C SER A 351 17.06 -6.20 1.29
N CYS A 352 18.36 -5.99 1.04
CA CYS A 352 19.45 -6.82 1.55
C CYS A 352 19.23 -8.32 1.27
N CYS A 353 18.63 -8.64 0.13
CA CYS A 353 18.49 -9.99 -0.38
C CYS A 353 19.70 -10.33 -1.26
N VAL A 354 19.95 -11.63 -1.42
CA VAL A 354 21.01 -12.18 -2.29
C VAL A 354 20.34 -12.89 -3.46
N TYR A 355 20.73 -12.60 -4.69
CA TYR A 355 20.27 -13.27 -5.90
C TYR A 355 21.42 -14.09 -6.51
N ASP A 356 21.48 -14.25 -7.84
CA ASP A 356 22.48 -15.07 -8.54
C ASP A 356 23.67 -14.26 -9.08
N GLY A 357 23.92 -13.06 -8.56
CA GLY A 357 25.05 -12.21 -8.96
C GLY A 357 26.35 -12.42 -8.17
N GLY A 358 26.36 -13.31 -7.17
CA GLY A 358 27.56 -13.66 -6.41
C GLY A 358 28.20 -12.48 -5.66
N GLU A 359 29.53 -12.52 -5.52
CA GLU A 359 30.29 -11.49 -4.81
C GLU A 359 30.21 -10.12 -5.48
N GLU A 360 30.13 -10.08 -6.82
CA GLU A 360 30.00 -8.85 -7.60
C GLU A 360 28.70 -8.11 -7.22
N GLU A 361 27.56 -8.81 -7.23
CA GLU A 361 26.29 -8.22 -6.78
C GLU A 361 26.37 -7.77 -5.33
N GLN A 362 27.00 -8.56 -4.45
CA GLN A 362 27.12 -8.18 -3.05
C GLN A 362 27.88 -6.85 -2.88
N GLN A 363 29.00 -6.69 -3.57
CA GLN A 363 29.81 -5.48 -3.56
C GLN A 363 29.05 -4.29 -4.16
N GLU A 364 28.42 -4.47 -5.32
CA GLU A 364 27.59 -3.42 -5.95
C GLU A 364 26.47 -2.95 -5.01
N MET A 365 25.76 -3.90 -4.39
CA MET A 365 24.67 -3.58 -3.48
C MET A 365 25.16 -2.90 -2.20
N ASP A 366 26.36 -3.21 -1.71
CA ASP A 366 26.99 -2.51 -0.58
C ASP A 366 27.35 -1.07 -0.93
N ILE A 367 27.91 -0.84 -2.13
CA ILE A 367 28.19 0.51 -2.64
C ILE A 367 26.89 1.31 -2.80
N ALA A 368 25.86 0.72 -3.42
CA ALA A 368 24.56 1.35 -3.59
C ALA A 368 23.90 1.69 -2.24
N ARG A 369 24.04 0.80 -1.24
CA ARG A 369 23.55 1.01 0.12
C ARG A 369 24.26 2.18 0.81
N GLU A 370 25.58 2.26 0.69
CA GLU A 370 26.37 3.33 1.30
C GLU A 370 26.05 4.67 0.65
N ARG A 371 26.02 4.72 -0.69
CA ARG A 371 25.65 5.90 -1.48
C ARG A 371 24.29 6.47 -1.09
N SER A 372 23.28 5.61 -0.95
CA SER A 372 21.88 6.04 -0.81
C SER A 372 21.42 6.21 0.63
N TRP A 373 22.01 5.50 1.60
CA TRP A 373 21.58 5.56 3.01
C TRP A 373 22.69 5.81 4.04
N ARG A 374 23.92 6.16 3.63
CA ARG A 374 25.01 6.69 4.48
C ARG A 374 25.20 5.94 5.79
N GLY A 375 25.80 4.76 5.73
CA GLY A 375 26.08 3.93 6.90
C GLY A 375 24.86 3.32 7.61
N LYS A 376 23.61 3.57 7.18
CA LYS A 376 22.39 2.99 7.79
C LYS A 376 22.44 1.46 7.88
N PHE A 377 23.09 0.80 6.93
CA PHE A 377 23.20 -0.66 6.87
C PHE A 377 24.45 -1.20 7.57
N ARG A 378 25.43 -0.35 7.88
CA ARG A 378 26.70 -0.71 8.56
C ARG A 378 26.70 -0.43 10.07
N LYS A 379 25.55 -0.08 10.65
CA LYS A 379 25.43 0.16 12.10
C LYS A 379 25.72 -1.14 12.87
N LYS A 380 26.58 -1.08 13.90
CA LYS A 380 27.05 -2.24 14.68
C LYS A 380 25.94 -3.19 15.16
N ASN A 381 24.77 -2.66 15.51
CA ASN A 381 23.64 -3.46 16.03
C ASN A 381 22.69 -3.98 14.94
N ARG A 382 23.01 -3.81 13.65
CA ARG A 382 22.14 -4.19 12.54
C ARG A 382 22.66 -5.45 11.87
N ILE A 383 22.02 -6.58 12.17
CA ILE A 383 22.31 -7.87 11.54
C ILE A 383 21.47 -7.98 10.26
N ILE A 384 22.13 -8.23 9.12
CA ILE A 384 21.49 -8.50 7.85
C ILE A 384 21.31 -10.02 7.73
N ARG A 385 20.07 -10.47 7.51
CA ARG A 385 19.72 -11.89 7.33
C ARG A 385 18.99 -12.06 5.99
N PRO A 386 19.72 -12.26 4.87
CA PRO A 386 19.10 -12.30 3.54
C PRO A 386 18.02 -13.37 3.39
N GLY A 387 18.27 -14.58 3.91
CA GLY A 387 17.29 -15.67 3.86
C GLY A 387 16.00 -15.35 4.59
N ALA A 388 16.10 -14.79 5.80
CA ALA A 388 14.91 -14.34 6.54
C ALA A 388 14.17 -13.21 5.80
N ASN A 389 14.88 -12.26 5.19
CA ASN A 389 14.24 -11.21 4.38
C ASN A 389 13.44 -11.80 3.20
N ARG A 390 13.96 -12.83 2.55
CA ARG A 390 13.28 -13.55 1.46
C ARG A 390 12.04 -14.26 1.96
N MET A 391 12.17 -15.09 2.99
CA MET A 391 11.04 -15.84 3.56
C MET A 391 9.96 -14.94 4.15
N ASP A 392 10.32 -13.74 4.63
CA ASP A 392 9.37 -12.72 5.09
C ASP A 392 8.61 -12.01 3.96
N GLY A 393 8.99 -12.24 2.69
CA GLY A 393 8.44 -11.59 1.51
C GLY A 393 8.94 -10.16 1.29
N LYS A 394 10.10 -9.79 1.86
CA LYS A 394 10.67 -8.44 1.73
C LYS A 394 11.46 -8.24 0.45
N CYS A 395 11.95 -9.31 -0.18
CA CYS A 395 12.70 -9.20 -1.42
C CYS A 395 11.80 -8.75 -2.59
N PRO A 396 12.32 -7.89 -3.48
CA PRO A 396 11.85 -7.77 -4.86
C PRO A 396 11.75 -9.13 -5.56
N LEU A 397 10.67 -9.33 -6.32
CA LEU A 397 10.57 -10.47 -7.22
C LEU A 397 11.42 -10.17 -8.46
N THR A 398 12.24 -11.12 -8.89
CA THR A 398 12.97 -11.01 -10.15
C THR A 398 12.00 -11.15 -11.34
N PRO A 399 12.35 -10.66 -12.55
CA PRO A 399 11.50 -10.88 -13.71
C PRO A 399 11.32 -12.38 -14.02
N LEU A 400 12.32 -13.21 -13.73
CA LEU A 400 12.21 -14.67 -13.80
C LEU A 400 11.09 -15.21 -12.89
N GLU A 401 11.08 -14.81 -11.62
CA GLU A 401 10.05 -15.24 -10.65
C GLU A 401 8.65 -14.77 -11.04
N VAL A 402 8.55 -13.54 -11.56
CA VAL A 402 7.29 -13.02 -12.11
C VAL A 402 6.81 -13.86 -13.29
N GLY A 403 7.71 -14.20 -14.21
CA GLY A 403 7.36 -15.03 -15.35
C GLY A 403 6.86 -16.41 -14.93
N MET A 404 7.60 -17.11 -14.05
CA MET A 404 7.18 -18.41 -13.53
C MET A 404 5.82 -18.34 -12.81
N MET A 405 5.61 -17.28 -12.02
CA MET A 405 4.33 -17.04 -11.36
C MET A 405 3.19 -16.93 -12.37
N LEU A 406 3.34 -16.12 -13.43
CA LEU A 406 2.31 -15.94 -14.46
C LEU A 406 2.06 -17.23 -15.25
N ARG A 407 3.12 -17.94 -15.64
CA ARG A 407 3.02 -19.25 -16.29
C ARG A 407 2.25 -20.25 -15.44
N GLY A 408 2.58 -20.37 -14.16
CA GLY A 408 1.89 -21.28 -13.25
C GLY A 408 0.44 -20.86 -12.92
N MET A 409 0.11 -19.57 -13.05
CA MET A 409 -1.28 -19.08 -12.97
C MET A 409 -2.12 -19.46 -14.19
N GLY A 410 -1.49 -19.85 -15.30
CA GLY A 410 -2.15 -20.28 -16.54
C GLY A 410 -2.07 -19.27 -17.69
N PHE A 411 -1.25 -18.22 -17.58
CA PHE A 411 -0.95 -17.35 -18.72
C PHE A 411 0.07 -18.04 -19.64
N ASP A 412 -0.24 -18.07 -20.94
CA ASP A 412 0.55 -18.76 -21.95
C ASP A 412 1.60 -17.83 -22.60
N ASN A 413 2.34 -18.34 -23.58
CA ASN A 413 3.42 -17.57 -24.24
C ASN A 413 2.87 -16.59 -25.27
N ASN A 414 1.61 -16.74 -25.66
CA ASN A 414 0.93 -15.86 -26.57
C ASN A 414 0.31 -14.64 -25.86
N THR A 415 0.29 -14.66 -24.53
CA THR A 415 -0.18 -13.54 -23.71
C THR A 415 0.74 -12.33 -23.87
N SER A 416 0.17 -11.20 -24.31
CA SER A 416 0.87 -9.91 -24.34
C SER A 416 1.07 -9.37 -22.92
N VAL A 417 2.29 -8.92 -22.63
CA VAL A 417 2.67 -8.42 -21.30
C VAL A 417 3.31 -7.05 -21.43
N TYR A 418 2.74 -6.04 -20.77
CA TYR A 418 3.35 -4.74 -20.59
C TYR A 418 4.11 -4.67 -19.26
N VAL A 419 5.37 -4.20 -19.27
CA VAL A 419 6.15 -4.00 -18.04
C VAL A 419 6.32 -2.51 -17.74
N ALA A 420 5.68 -2.05 -16.67
CA ALA A 420 5.86 -0.73 -16.08
C ALA A 420 6.96 -0.79 -15.01
N ALA A 421 8.11 -0.20 -15.29
CA ALA A 421 9.24 -0.18 -14.36
C ALA A 421 10.15 1.05 -14.55
N GLY A 422 10.89 1.38 -13.48
CA GLY A 422 12.08 2.20 -13.60
C GLY A 422 13.23 1.44 -14.29
N LYS A 423 14.47 1.90 -14.09
CA LYS A 423 15.65 1.20 -14.61
C LYS A 423 15.85 -0.13 -13.84
N ILE A 424 15.51 -1.24 -14.49
CA ILE A 424 15.71 -2.59 -13.94
C ILE A 424 17.21 -2.83 -13.72
N TYR A 425 17.56 -3.38 -12.55
CA TYR A 425 18.92 -3.78 -12.22
C TYR A 425 19.40 -4.88 -13.18
N LYS A 426 20.57 -4.71 -13.80
CA LYS A 426 21.15 -5.59 -14.85
C LYS A 426 20.07 -6.11 -15.83
N ALA A 427 19.35 -5.17 -16.46
CA ALA A 427 18.14 -5.46 -17.25
C ALA A 427 18.30 -6.56 -18.29
N GLU A 428 19.41 -6.58 -19.05
CA GLU A 428 19.68 -7.60 -20.07
C GLU A 428 19.65 -9.02 -19.49
N LYS A 429 20.34 -9.23 -18.36
CA LYS A 429 20.37 -10.51 -17.64
C LYS A 429 18.99 -10.87 -17.09
N TYR A 430 18.38 -9.97 -16.33
CA TYR A 430 17.21 -10.32 -15.53
C TYR A 430 15.91 -10.35 -16.33
N MET A 431 15.77 -9.57 -17.41
CA MET A 431 14.58 -9.57 -18.27
C MET A 431 14.54 -10.73 -19.27
N ALA A 432 15.69 -11.33 -19.61
CA ALA A 432 15.77 -12.38 -20.62
C ALA A 432 14.84 -13.59 -20.33
N PRO A 433 14.76 -14.16 -19.10
CA PRO A 433 13.85 -15.27 -18.83
C PRO A 433 12.37 -14.87 -18.91
N LEU A 434 12.02 -13.62 -18.54
CA LEU A 434 10.65 -13.15 -18.67
C LEU A 434 10.25 -13.03 -20.14
N LYS A 435 11.14 -12.53 -20.99
CA LYS A 435 10.94 -12.46 -22.45
C LYS A 435 10.89 -13.85 -23.10
N GLN A 436 11.65 -14.81 -22.58
CA GLN A 436 11.58 -16.21 -23.01
C GLN A 436 10.20 -16.83 -22.73
N MET A 437 9.61 -16.54 -21.55
CA MET A 437 8.27 -17.00 -21.19
C MET A 437 7.13 -16.25 -21.89
N PHE A 438 7.34 -14.97 -22.20
CA PHE A 438 6.37 -14.09 -22.84
C PHE A 438 7.04 -13.30 -23.99
N PRO A 439 7.14 -13.88 -25.20
CA PRO A 439 7.77 -13.24 -26.34
C PRO A 439 7.12 -11.91 -26.76
N ARG A 440 5.83 -11.71 -26.50
CA ARG A 440 5.07 -10.46 -26.73
C ARG A 440 5.18 -9.49 -25.54
N LEU A 441 6.37 -9.42 -24.93
CA LEU A 441 6.65 -8.49 -23.85
C LEU A 441 7.00 -7.12 -24.42
N GLU A 442 6.31 -6.11 -23.91
CA GLU A 442 6.44 -4.72 -24.32
C GLU A 442 6.80 -3.83 -23.12
N THR A 443 7.55 -2.77 -23.37
CA THR A 443 7.84 -1.69 -22.43
C THR A 443 7.48 -0.36 -23.09
N LYS A 444 7.56 0.75 -22.33
CA LYS A 444 7.40 2.08 -22.93
C LYS A 444 8.33 2.31 -24.13
N ASP A 445 9.57 1.83 -24.03
CA ASP A 445 10.62 2.01 -25.03
C ASP A 445 10.40 1.16 -26.29
N THR A 446 9.62 0.08 -26.21
CA THR A 446 9.25 -0.74 -27.38
C THR A 446 7.93 -0.28 -28.01
N LEU A 447 7.02 0.31 -27.22
CA LEU A 447 5.72 0.79 -27.71
C LEU A 447 5.76 2.16 -28.38
N ALA A 448 6.67 3.05 -27.97
CA ALA A 448 6.77 4.40 -28.51
C ALA A 448 8.14 4.61 -29.15
N SER A 449 8.16 5.34 -30.27
CA SER A 449 9.44 5.65 -30.91
C SER A 449 10.27 6.59 -30.03
N PRO A 450 11.60 6.65 -30.22
CA PRO A 450 12.45 7.61 -29.51
C PRO A 450 11.96 9.06 -29.66
N GLU A 451 11.45 9.42 -30.84
CA GLU A 451 10.88 10.75 -31.14
C GLU A 451 9.57 10.99 -30.40
N GLU A 452 8.69 9.99 -30.34
CA GLU A 452 7.44 10.06 -29.56
C GLU A 452 7.72 10.22 -28.06
N LEU A 453 8.77 9.57 -27.53
CA LEU A 453 9.14 9.62 -26.12
C LEU A 453 9.98 10.83 -25.73
N ALA A 454 10.72 11.44 -26.66
CA ALA A 454 11.66 12.53 -26.38
C ALA A 454 11.08 13.66 -25.50
N PRO A 455 9.83 14.14 -25.70
CA PRO A 455 9.24 15.20 -24.86
C PRO A 455 9.01 14.83 -23.38
N PHE A 456 9.02 13.53 -23.08
CA PHE A 456 8.78 12.99 -21.74
C PHE A 456 10.08 12.60 -21.03
N MET A 457 11.19 12.49 -21.76
CA MET A 457 12.49 12.10 -21.22
C MET A 457 13.00 13.14 -20.21
N GLY A 458 13.50 12.66 -19.07
CA GLY A 458 13.91 13.52 -17.94
C GLY A 458 12.78 13.91 -16.98
N TYR A 459 11.51 13.65 -17.32
CA TYR A 459 10.35 13.95 -16.49
C TYR A 459 9.72 12.68 -15.92
N SER A 460 10.22 12.24 -14.76
CA SER A 460 9.82 10.96 -14.15
C SER A 460 8.31 10.83 -13.89
N SER A 461 7.61 11.92 -13.57
CA SER A 461 6.16 11.93 -13.35
C SER A 461 5.37 11.83 -14.65
N ARG A 462 5.86 12.41 -15.74
CA ARG A 462 5.21 12.30 -17.06
C ARG A 462 5.38 10.90 -17.63
N LEU A 463 6.57 10.30 -17.53
CA LEU A 463 6.80 8.90 -17.90
C LEU A 463 5.95 7.93 -17.06
N ALA A 464 5.85 8.16 -15.75
CA ALA A 464 4.98 7.38 -14.88
C ALA A 464 3.49 7.52 -15.23
N ALA A 465 3.07 8.63 -15.83
CA ALA A 465 1.69 8.83 -16.28
C ALA A 465 1.36 8.01 -17.54
N LEU A 466 2.34 7.82 -18.45
CA LEU A 466 2.22 6.89 -19.57
C LEU A 466 2.04 5.46 -19.05
N ASP A 467 2.96 5.02 -18.18
CA ASP A 467 2.90 3.70 -17.52
C ASP A 467 1.55 3.49 -16.81
N TYR A 468 1.08 4.51 -16.08
CA TYR A 468 -0.18 4.47 -15.35
C TYR A 468 -1.37 4.19 -16.28
N THR A 469 -1.42 4.87 -17.43
CA THR A 469 -2.54 4.75 -18.38
C THR A 469 -2.54 3.37 -19.04
N ILE A 470 -1.38 2.85 -19.46
CA ILE A 470 -1.29 1.53 -20.06
C ILE A 470 -1.68 0.44 -19.04
N CYS A 471 -1.30 0.61 -17.77
CA CYS A 471 -1.73 -0.32 -16.72
C CYS A 471 -3.20 -0.15 -16.31
N LEU A 472 -3.82 1.01 -16.54
CA LEU A 472 -5.23 1.24 -16.26
C LEU A 472 -6.13 0.44 -17.22
N TYR A 473 -5.72 0.35 -18.49
CA TYR A 473 -6.49 -0.31 -19.54
C TYR A 473 -6.21 -1.80 -19.74
N SER A 474 -5.27 -2.39 -18.99
CA SER A 474 -5.04 -3.84 -19.06
C SER A 474 -6.16 -4.64 -18.39
N GLU A 475 -6.38 -5.88 -18.80
CA GLU A 475 -7.38 -6.76 -18.18
C GLU A 475 -6.92 -7.24 -16.81
N VAL A 476 -5.62 -7.50 -16.69
CA VAL A 476 -4.99 -7.94 -15.44
C VAL A 476 -3.87 -6.99 -15.09
N PHE A 477 -3.87 -6.48 -13.86
CA PHE A 477 -2.78 -5.69 -13.32
C PHE A 477 -2.03 -6.47 -12.26
N VAL A 478 -0.71 -6.53 -12.35
CA VAL A 478 0.17 -7.23 -11.41
C VAL A 478 1.08 -6.20 -10.77
N THR A 479 1.23 -6.24 -9.45
CA THR A 479 2.19 -5.38 -8.76
C THR A 479 3.08 -6.20 -7.85
N THR A 480 4.39 -6.16 -8.08
CA THR A 480 5.35 -6.97 -7.31
C THR A 480 5.70 -6.34 -5.96
N GLN A 481 5.40 -5.06 -5.80
CA GLN A 481 5.62 -4.30 -4.57
C GLN A 481 4.45 -3.35 -4.30
N GLY A 482 4.28 -2.97 -3.03
CA GLY A 482 3.37 -1.88 -2.67
C GLY A 482 3.93 -0.52 -3.06
N GLY A 483 3.17 0.54 -2.82
CA GLY A 483 3.57 1.92 -3.08
C GLY A 483 2.41 2.77 -3.58
N ASN A 484 2.68 4.04 -3.88
CA ASN A 484 1.63 4.96 -4.31
C ASN A 484 1.12 4.67 -5.73
N PHE A 485 1.95 4.14 -6.63
CA PHE A 485 1.50 3.75 -7.97
C PHE A 485 0.39 2.69 -7.95
N PRO A 486 0.61 1.48 -7.38
CA PRO A 486 -0.46 0.48 -7.32
C PRO A 486 -1.63 0.95 -6.45
N HIS A 487 -1.38 1.72 -5.38
CA HIS A 487 -2.43 2.27 -4.52
C HIS A 487 -3.51 3.00 -5.34
N PHE A 488 -3.11 3.98 -6.15
CA PHE A 488 -4.05 4.77 -6.96
C PHE A 488 -4.57 4.03 -8.18
N LEU A 489 -3.72 3.23 -8.83
CA LEU A 489 -4.11 2.52 -10.03
C LEU A 489 -5.19 1.47 -9.74
N ILE A 490 -5.08 0.73 -8.63
CA ILE A 490 -6.08 -0.28 -8.25
C ILE A 490 -7.47 0.34 -8.03
N GLY A 491 -7.55 1.46 -7.31
CA GLY A 491 -8.84 2.12 -7.10
C GLY A 491 -9.40 2.71 -8.38
N HIS A 492 -8.56 3.25 -9.26
CA HIS A 492 -9.00 3.77 -10.56
C HIS A 492 -9.51 2.66 -11.48
N ARG A 493 -8.81 1.52 -11.54
CA ARG A 493 -9.30 0.35 -12.26
C ARG A 493 -10.67 -0.09 -11.71
N ARG A 494 -10.81 -0.24 -10.39
CA ARG A 494 -12.11 -0.59 -9.78
C ARG A 494 -13.21 0.42 -10.09
N TYR A 495 -12.89 1.70 -10.10
CA TYR A 495 -13.83 2.77 -10.44
C TYR A 495 -14.28 2.68 -11.90
N SER A 496 -13.36 2.48 -12.83
CA SER A 496 -13.63 2.40 -14.27
C SER A 496 -14.30 1.09 -14.69
N TYR A 497 -14.02 -0.02 -13.99
CA TYR A 497 -14.57 -1.35 -14.25
C TYR A 497 -15.70 -1.73 -13.27
N GLU A 498 -16.57 -0.76 -12.94
CA GLU A 498 -17.86 -1.02 -12.26
C GLU A 498 -17.77 -1.78 -10.93
N GLY A 499 -16.68 -1.57 -10.20
CA GLY A 499 -16.44 -2.10 -8.87
C GLY A 499 -15.65 -3.41 -8.82
N HIS A 500 -15.23 -3.97 -9.95
CA HIS A 500 -14.32 -5.11 -9.98
C HIS A 500 -13.17 -4.88 -10.96
N ALA A 501 -11.94 -5.10 -10.53
CA ALA A 501 -10.80 -5.15 -11.44
C ALA A 501 -9.82 -6.23 -11.01
N LYS A 502 -9.48 -7.15 -11.93
CA LYS A 502 -8.53 -8.24 -11.64
C LYS A 502 -7.14 -7.65 -11.37
N THR A 503 -6.68 -7.81 -10.13
CA THR A 503 -5.40 -7.28 -9.66
C THR A 503 -4.66 -8.36 -8.87
N ILE A 504 -3.47 -8.74 -9.34
CA ILE A 504 -2.62 -9.74 -8.70
C ILE A 504 -1.62 -9.04 -7.79
N ILE A 505 -1.80 -9.23 -6.48
CA ILE A 505 -0.83 -8.86 -5.45
C ILE A 505 -0.32 -10.17 -4.86
N PRO A 506 0.85 -10.67 -5.29
CA PRO A 506 1.29 -12.00 -4.93
C PRO A 506 1.62 -12.12 -3.45
N ASP A 507 1.30 -13.28 -2.86
CA ASP A 507 1.83 -13.65 -1.56
C ASP A 507 3.30 -14.02 -1.70
N LYS A 508 4.16 -13.02 -1.50
CA LYS A 508 5.61 -13.18 -1.63
C LYS A 508 6.22 -14.20 -0.67
N ARG A 509 5.57 -14.50 0.47
CA ARG A 509 6.05 -15.53 1.41
C ARG A 509 5.79 -16.92 0.85
N LYS A 510 4.58 -17.14 0.30
CA LYS A 510 4.24 -18.38 -0.40
C LYS A 510 5.12 -18.55 -1.64
N LEU A 511 5.32 -17.50 -2.44
CA LEU A 511 6.23 -17.55 -3.60
C LEU A 511 7.67 -17.89 -3.20
N ALA A 512 8.20 -17.30 -2.12
CA ALA A 512 9.54 -17.61 -1.65
C ALA A 512 9.71 -19.11 -1.33
N GLN A 513 8.70 -19.76 -0.74
CA GLN A 513 8.73 -21.20 -0.48
C GLN A 513 8.68 -22.03 -1.78
N LEU A 514 7.84 -21.63 -2.73
CA LEU A 514 7.74 -22.30 -4.03
C LEU A 514 9.05 -22.25 -4.81
N PHE A 515 9.69 -21.06 -4.84
CA PHE A 515 10.94 -20.84 -5.57
C PHE A 515 12.18 -21.38 -4.84
N ASP A 516 12.06 -21.74 -3.56
CA ASP A 516 13.11 -22.41 -2.79
C ASP A 516 13.00 -23.95 -2.83
N SER A 517 12.12 -24.50 -3.69
CA SER A 517 11.86 -25.93 -3.83
C SER A 517 12.27 -26.47 -5.23
N PRO A 518 13.56 -26.78 -5.48
CA PRO A 518 14.07 -27.20 -6.81
C PRO A 518 13.39 -28.41 -7.45
N HIS A 519 12.76 -29.27 -6.63
CA HIS A 519 12.10 -30.50 -7.08
C HIS A 519 10.58 -30.39 -7.02
N ILE A 520 10.02 -29.18 -7.00
CA ILE A 520 8.58 -28.99 -6.98
C ILE A 520 7.95 -29.53 -8.26
N ARG A 521 6.93 -30.37 -8.10
CA ARG A 521 6.13 -30.87 -9.22
C ARG A 521 5.31 -29.76 -9.86
N TRP A 522 5.23 -29.76 -11.20
CA TRP A 522 4.47 -28.78 -11.98
C TRP A 522 3.01 -28.67 -11.53
N GLU A 523 2.31 -29.79 -11.34
CA GLU A 523 0.90 -29.77 -10.93
C GLU A 523 0.69 -29.09 -9.57
N SER A 524 1.62 -29.30 -8.63
CA SER A 524 1.56 -28.67 -7.30
C SER A 524 1.87 -27.18 -7.38
N PHE A 525 2.85 -26.79 -8.20
CA PHE A 525 3.20 -25.39 -8.45
C PHE A 525 2.02 -24.63 -9.06
N GLN A 526 1.41 -25.17 -10.11
CA GLN A 526 0.24 -24.58 -10.75
C GLN A 526 -0.94 -24.46 -9.80
N ARG A 527 -1.29 -25.53 -9.07
CA ARG A 527 -2.41 -25.52 -8.14
C ARG A 527 -2.30 -24.37 -7.14
N GLN A 528 -1.10 -24.17 -6.57
CA GLN A 528 -0.86 -23.10 -5.59
C GLN A 528 -0.93 -21.69 -6.19
N LEU A 529 -0.51 -21.52 -7.44
CA LEU A 529 -0.54 -20.24 -8.15
C LEU A 529 -1.94 -19.90 -8.68
N ARG A 530 -2.68 -20.90 -9.18
CA ARG A 530 -4.09 -20.74 -9.56
C ARG A 530 -4.97 -20.39 -8.36
N GLU A 531 -4.69 -20.97 -7.19
CA GLU A 531 -5.33 -20.58 -5.92
C GLU A 531 -5.02 -19.12 -5.58
N MET A 532 -3.76 -18.69 -5.73
CA MET A 532 -3.36 -17.29 -5.50
C MET A 532 -4.07 -16.32 -6.47
N LEU A 533 -4.21 -16.71 -7.75
CA LEU A 533 -4.96 -15.95 -8.75
C LEU A 533 -6.45 -15.85 -8.37
N HIS A 534 -7.06 -16.95 -7.95
CA HIS A 534 -8.45 -16.97 -7.51
C HIS A 534 -8.68 -16.03 -6.32
N HIS A 535 -7.83 -16.08 -5.29
CA HIS A 535 -7.90 -15.15 -4.16
C HIS A 535 -7.71 -13.68 -4.58
N SER A 536 -6.87 -13.42 -5.57
CA SER A 536 -6.66 -12.08 -6.13
C SER A 536 -7.92 -11.57 -6.83
N ASP A 537 -8.60 -12.43 -7.60
CA ASP A 537 -9.84 -12.10 -8.29
C ASP A 537 -10.99 -11.78 -7.33
N VAL A 538 -11.12 -12.55 -6.23
CA VAL A 538 -12.11 -12.30 -5.16
C VAL A 538 -11.86 -10.93 -4.49
N LYS A 539 -10.60 -10.57 -4.26
CA LYS A 539 -10.25 -9.24 -3.73
C LYS A 539 -10.45 -8.12 -4.75
N GLY A 540 -10.66 -8.43 -6.03
CA GLY A 540 -10.93 -7.45 -7.09
C GLY A 540 -12.11 -6.53 -6.79
N SER A 541 -13.12 -7.03 -6.05
CA SER A 541 -14.33 -6.29 -5.64
C SER A 541 -14.40 -5.97 -4.14
N GLU A 542 -13.27 -5.87 -3.44
CA GLU A 542 -13.26 -5.56 -2.01
C GLU A 542 -13.78 -4.14 -1.74
N VAL A 543 -14.69 -4.03 -0.76
CA VAL A 543 -15.25 -2.76 -0.27
C VAL A 543 -14.32 -2.16 0.78
N ARG A 544 -14.28 -0.83 0.85
CA ARG A 544 -13.44 -0.10 1.79
C ARG A 544 -13.78 -0.42 3.25
N LYS A 545 -12.74 -0.71 4.02
CA LYS A 545 -12.78 -0.74 5.50
C LYS A 545 -12.45 0.66 6.05
N PRO A 546 -12.87 1.02 7.27
CA PRO A 546 -12.64 2.37 7.81
C PRO A 546 -11.18 2.85 7.80
N SER A 547 -10.23 1.93 8.05
CA SER A 547 -8.78 2.22 8.03
C SER A 547 -8.15 2.13 6.64
N ALA A 548 -8.88 1.67 5.64
CA ALA A 548 -8.39 1.52 4.28
C ALA A 548 -8.54 2.82 3.49
N SER A 549 -7.63 3.03 2.55
CA SER A 549 -7.63 4.23 1.71
C SER A 549 -8.74 4.20 0.68
N LEU A 550 -9.43 5.33 0.56
CA LEU A 550 -10.40 5.64 -0.50
C LEU A 550 -9.81 5.44 -1.90
N PHE A 551 -8.53 5.77 -2.09
CA PHE A 551 -7.89 5.73 -3.40
C PHE A 551 -7.55 4.31 -3.88
N THR A 552 -7.55 3.31 -2.99
CA THR A 552 -7.49 1.88 -3.37
C THR A 552 -8.88 1.26 -3.41
N TYR A 553 -9.74 1.62 -2.46
CA TYR A 553 -11.07 1.04 -2.29
C TYR A 553 -12.13 2.15 -2.44
N PRO A 554 -12.60 2.44 -3.67
CA PRO A 554 -13.52 3.55 -3.92
C PRO A 554 -14.97 3.26 -3.45
N MET A 555 -15.34 2.00 -3.23
CA MET A 555 -16.68 1.62 -2.79
C MET A 555 -16.77 1.60 -1.26
N PRO A 556 -17.84 2.12 -0.63
CA PRO A 556 -19.03 2.72 -1.26
C PRO A 556 -18.95 4.26 -1.40
N ASP A 557 -17.89 4.91 -0.94
CA ASP A 557 -17.85 6.37 -0.83
C ASP A 557 -17.89 7.11 -2.19
N CYS A 558 -17.21 6.56 -3.21
CA CYS A 558 -17.13 7.14 -4.55
C CYS A 558 -18.05 6.46 -5.56
N MET A 559 -18.69 5.35 -5.17
CA MET A 559 -19.44 4.48 -6.08
C MET A 559 -20.75 4.02 -5.46
N CYS A 560 -21.79 4.00 -6.27
CA CYS A 560 -23.15 3.67 -5.86
C CYS A 560 -23.54 2.29 -6.39
N LYS A 561 -24.33 1.54 -5.63
CA LYS A 561 -24.82 0.24 -6.10
C LYS A 561 -25.78 0.43 -7.28
N GLN A 562 -25.67 -0.42 -8.29
CA GLN A 562 -26.69 -0.52 -9.33
C GLN A 562 -27.92 -1.21 -8.73
N THR A 563 -29.08 -0.55 -8.74
CA THR A 563 -30.35 -1.20 -8.43
C THR A 563 -30.65 -2.21 -9.53
N SER A 564 -30.78 -3.49 -9.18
CA SER A 564 -31.23 -4.49 -10.15
C SER A 564 -32.64 -4.11 -10.61
N ALA A 565 -32.84 -3.87 -11.90
CA ALA A 565 -34.15 -3.78 -12.53
C ALA A 565 -34.83 -5.16 -12.57
N LYS A 566 -35.03 -5.77 -11.39
CA LYS A 566 -35.78 -7.00 -11.15
C LYS A 566 -36.51 -6.83 -9.83
N ASN A 567 -37.54 -5.99 -9.82
CA ASN A 567 -38.69 -5.98 -8.88
C ASN A 567 -39.59 -4.74 -9.10
N SER A 568 -39.96 -4.43 -10.35
CA SER A 568 -41.00 -3.40 -10.64
C SER A 568 -42.04 -3.86 -11.66
N THR A 569 -42.22 -5.17 -11.80
CA THR A 569 -43.32 -5.78 -12.61
C THR A 569 -44.16 -6.77 -11.79
N ARG A 570 -44.15 -6.66 -10.47
CA ARG A 570 -44.96 -7.52 -9.59
C ARG A 570 -45.68 -6.73 -8.51
N LEU A 571 -46.45 -5.73 -8.94
CA LEU A 571 -47.49 -5.03 -8.17
C LEU A 571 -48.32 -4.20 -9.16
N THR A 572 -49.03 -4.90 -10.04
CA THR A 572 -50.16 -4.40 -10.84
C THR A 572 -50.79 -5.63 -11.49
N ARG A 573 -51.52 -6.39 -10.70
CA ARG A 573 -52.62 -7.21 -11.20
C ARG A 573 -53.66 -7.37 -10.12
#